data_AF-A0A1G0GJP4-F1
#
_entry.id   AF-A0A1G0GJP4-F1
#
_cell.length_a   1.000
_cell.length_b   1.000
_cell.length_c   1.000
_cell.angle_alpha   90.00
_cell.angle_beta   90.00
_cell.angle_gamma   90.00
#
_symmetry.space_group_name_H-M   'P 1'
#
loop_
_entity.id
_entity.type
_entity.pdbx_description
1 polymer ?
#
loop_
_entity_poly.entity_id
_entity_poly.type
_entity_poly.pdbx_seq_one_letter_code
_entity_poly.pdbx_strand_id
1 'polypeptide(L)'
;MMLPSLDEDPNATSENIMKALQQSDVKFYVNNYRMMALPPVIKHYLDTHYAHYWGSIYLYAPLIQKGNTIFHLQFAGKYLVQSNTNIKLNNKIYPAKTVIELKKGVYYSLSNENYRLNLTQNNIRLDKKFQADNWRAMLL
;
A
#
# COMPACT_ATOMS: atom_id res chain seq x y z
N MET A 1 13.18 12.80 25.90
CA MET A 1 13.82 13.67 24.89
C MET A 1 13.05 13.47 23.59
N MET A 2 12.18 14.41 23.21
CA MET A 2 11.40 14.33 21.98
C MET A 2 12.29 14.74 20.80
N LEU A 3 12.21 13.99 19.69
CA LEU A 3 12.97 14.28 18.48
C LEU A 3 12.35 15.49 17.76
N PRO A 4 13.12 16.56 17.48
CA PRO A 4 12.63 17.86 16.98
C PRO A 4 12.19 17.86 15.50
N SER A 5 11.84 16.71 14.92
CA SER A 5 11.43 16.63 13.50
C SER A 5 9.91 16.47 13.29
N LEU A 6 9.11 16.69 14.33
CA LEU A 6 7.63 16.68 14.25
C LEU A 6 7.03 18.10 14.15
N ASP A 7 7.85 19.15 14.25
CA ASP A 7 7.43 20.57 14.25
C ASP A 7 7.69 21.28 12.90
N GLU A 8 7.74 20.58 11.76
CA GLU A 8 8.03 21.26 10.48
C GLU A 8 6.83 22.03 9.88
N ASP A 9 5.61 21.82 10.38
CA ASP A 9 4.47 22.72 10.12
C ASP A 9 3.49 22.71 11.32
N PRO A 10 3.42 23.79 12.13
CA PRO A 10 2.53 23.87 13.28
C PRO A 10 1.04 23.84 12.91
N ASN A 11 0.70 23.96 11.62
CA ASN A 11 -0.67 23.90 11.11
C ASN A 11 -1.01 22.55 10.43
N ALA A 12 -0.08 21.58 10.43
CA ALA A 12 -0.33 20.27 9.84
C ALA A 12 -1.35 19.47 10.66
N THR A 13 -2.58 19.44 10.18
CA THR A 13 -3.64 18.57 10.73
C THR A 13 -3.57 17.18 10.10
N SER A 14 -4.07 16.17 10.81
CA SER A 14 -4.20 14.82 10.24
C SER A 14 -5.05 14.80 8.96
N GLU A 15 -6.00 15.72 8.84
CA GLU A 15 -6.84 15.88 7.64
C GLU A 15 -6.05 16.42 6.45
N ASN A 16 -5.23 17.47 6.65
CA ASN A 16 -4.39 18.03 5.59
C ASN A 16 -3.34 17.00 5.12
N ILE A 17 -2.75 16.25 6.05
CA ILE A 17 -1.81 15.17 5.72
C ILE A 17 -2.51 14.06 4.92
N MET A 18 -3.72 13.66 5.33
CA MET A 18 -4.49 12.64 4.62
C MET A 18 -4.84 13.09 3.20
N LYS A 19 -5.28 14.34 3.05
CA LYS A 19 -5.59 14.93 1.75
C LYS A 19 -4.35 14.96 0.86
N ALA A 20 -3.19 15.36 1.41
CA ALA A 20 -1.93 15.33 0.68
C ALA A 20 -1.56 13.91 0.23
N LEU A 21 -1.66 12.90 1.12
CA LEU A 21 -1.39 11.51 0.78
C LEU A 21 -2.31 10.98 -0.33
N GLN A 22 -3.61 11.28 -0.25
CA GLN A 22 -4.60 10.85 -1.24
C GLN A 22 -4.42 11.50 -2.62
N GLN A 23 -3.87 12.72 -2.65
CA GLN A 23 -3.60 13.48 -3.87
C GLN A 23 -2.19 13.23 -4.42
N SER A 24 -1.28 12.73 -3.59
CA SER A 24 0.09 12.46 -3.97
C SER A 24 0.21 11.19 -4.82
N ASP A 25 1.11 11.21 -5.82
CA ASP A 25 1.45 10.03 -6.62
C ASP A 25 2.55 9.18 -5.94
N VAL A 26 2.39 8.86 -4.66
CA VAL A 26 3.36 8.07 -3.87
C VAL A 26 3.15 6.58 -4.12
N LYS A 27 4.10 5.94 -4.81
CA LYS A 27 4.05 4.49 -5.11
C LYS A 27 4.62 3.61 -4.00
N PHE A 28 5.44 4.19 -3.13
CA PHE A 28 6.09 3.47 -2.04
C PHE A 28 6.46 4.41 -0.90
N TYR A 29 6.62 3.85 0.30
CA TYR A 29 7.25 4.54 1.42
C TYR A 29 8.29 3.65 2.09
N VAL A 30 9.15 4.27 2.89
CA VAL A 30 10.15 3.59 3.70
C VAL A 30 9.71 3.61 5.16
N ASN A 31 9.44 2.43 5.72
CA ASN A 31 9.13 2.26 7.12
C ASN A 31 10.34 2.58 8.00
N ASN A 32 10.12 3.24 9.13
CA ASN A 32 11.18 3.63 10.07
C ASN A 32 10.57 3.92 11.44
N TYR A 33 11.41 4.28 12.42
CA TYR A 33 10.98 4.52 13.79
C TYR A 33 9.95 5.66 13.93
N ARG A 34 9.96 6.67 13.03
CA ARG A 34 9.01 7.79 13.04
C ARG A 34 7.61 7.35 12.66
N MET A 35 7.48 6.25 11.91
CA MET A 35 6.18 5.68 11.54
C MET A 35 5.38 5.23 12.76
N MET A 36 6.07 4.87 13.87
CA MET A 36 5.41 4.52 15.12
C MET A 36 4.71 5.71 15.78
N ALA A 37 5.16 6.94 15.53
CA ALA A 37 4.55 8.15 16.08
C ALA A 37 3.39 8.67 15.23
N LEU A 38 3.11 8.08 14.07
CA LEU A 38 2.04 8.56 13.19
C LEU A 38 0.66 8.43 13.86
N PRO A 39 -0.23 9.41 13.64
CA PRO A 39 -1.63 9.32 14.01
C PRO A 39 -2.30 8.03 13.51
N PRO A 40 -3.23 7.43 14.29
CA PRO A 40 -3.89 6.17 13.92
C PRO A 40 -4.56 6.20 12.53
N VAL A 41 -5.15 7.34 12.15
CA VAL A 41 -5.80 7.51 10.84
C VAL A 41 -4.81 7.37 9.67
N ILE A 42 -3.59 7.91 9.83
CA ILE A 42 -2.54 7.80 8.82
C ILE A 42 -2.01 6.37 8.77
N LYS A 43 -1.80 5.73 9.91
CA LYS A 43 -1.41 4.31 9.96
C LYS A 43 -2.43 3.42 9.25
N HIS A 44 -3.71 3.62 9.53
CA HIS A 44 -4.80 2.89 8.87
C HIS A 44 -4.80 3.11 7.35
N TYR A 45 -4.56 4.33 6.89
CA TYR A 45 -4.41 4.62 5.47
C TYR A 45 -3.24 3.85 4.85
N LEU A 46 -2.07 3.88 5.49
CA LEU A 46 -0.89 3.17 5.00
C LEU A 46 -1.13 1.65 4.97
N ASP A 47 -1.72 1.08 6.01
CA ASP A 47 -2.03 -0.35 6.09
C ASP A 47 -3.04 -0.79 5.01
N THR A 48 -3.99 0.08 4.64
CA THR A 48 -4.99 -0.21 3.62
C THR A 48 -4.48 0.00 2.20
N HIS A 49 -3.52 0.90 1.98
CA HIS A 49 -3.04 1.27 0.64
C HIS A 49 -1.70 0.65 0.26
N TYR A 50 -0.92 0.16 1.23
CA TYR A 50 0.42 -0.36 1.01
C TYR A 50 0.60 -1.70 1.71
N ALA A 51 1.60 -2.46 1.25
CA ALA A 51 2.01 -3.71 1.85
C ALA A 51 3.54 -3.79 1.85
N HIS A 52 4.08 -4.49 2.84
CA HIS A 52 5.49 -4.77 2.92
C HIS A 52 5.94 -5.47 1.63
N TYR A 53 7.01 -4.96 1.02
CA TYR A 53 7.62 -5.54 -0.16
C TYR A 53 8.94 -6.20 0.19
N TRP A 54 9.91 -5.41 0.67
CA TRP A 54 11.24 -5.89 0.99
C TRP A 54 11.97 -4.93 1.92
N GLY A 55 12.61 -5.45 2.96
CA GLY A 55 13.22 -4.66 4.01
C GLY A 55 12.19 -3.68 4.57
N SER A 56 12.58 -2.42 4.73
CA SER A 56 11.63 -1.41 5.18
C SER A 56 10.87 -0.74 4.05
N ILE A 57 10.83 -1.31 2.84
CA ILE A 57 10.10 -0.74 1.71
C ILE A 57 8.69 -1.34 1.66
N TYR A 58 7.71 -0.45 1.61
CA TYR A 58 6.31 -0.77 1.42
C TYR A 58 5.85 -0.23 0.09
N LEU A 59 5.25 -1.08 -0.75
CA LEU A 59 4.75 -0.70 -2.08
C LEU A 59 3.23 -0.53 -2.05
N TYR A 60 2.72 0.28 -2.98
CA TYR A 60 1.29 0.41 -3.21
C TYR A 60 0.65 -0.97 -3.44
N ALA A 61 -0.30 -1.30 -2.59
CA ALA A 61 -0.95 -2.59 -2.51
C ALA A 61 -2.35 -2.44 -1.87
N PRO A 62 -3.31 -1.82 -2.59
CA PRO A 62 -4.62 -1.52 -2.02
C PRO A 62 -5.32 -2.80 -1.56
N LEU A 63 -5.89 -2.72 -0.36
CA LEU A 63 -6.78 -3.70 0.22
C LEU A 63 -8.20 -3.42 -0.26
N ILE A 64 -8.77 -4.37 -0.98
CA ILE A 64 -10.15 -4.32 -1.43
C ILE A 64 -10.97 -5.20 -0.51
N GLN A 65 -12.01 -4.61 0.09
CA GLN A 65 -12.91 -5.32 0.98
C GLN A 65 -13.82 -6.28 0.19
N LYS A 66 -14.26 -7.33 0.88
CA LYS A 66 -15.27 -8.25 0.36
C LYS A 66 -16.58 -7.53 0.09
N GLY A 67 -17.36 -8.09 -0.82
CA GLY A 67 -18.65 -7.58 -1.28
C GLY A 67 -18.51 -6.72 -2.52
N ASN A 68 -19.46 -5.79 -2.66
CA ASN A 68 -19.56 -4.89 -3.80
C ASN A 68 -18.84 -3.60 -3.43
N THR A 69 -17.66 -3.37 -4.01
CA THR A 69 -16.83 -2.21 -3.66
C THR A 69 -16.40 -1.48 -4.91
N ILE A 70 -16.61 -0.16 -4.92
CA ILE A 70 -15.97 0.74 -5.87
C ILE A 70 -14.69 1.25 -5.23
N PHE A 71 -13.57 1.17 -5.94
CA PHE A 71 -12.31 1.70 -5.47
C PHE A 71 -11.55 2.41 -6.59
N HIS A 72 -10.69 3.35 -6.21
CA HIS A 72 -9.81 4.06 -7.13
C HIS A 72 -8.41 3.46 -7.09
N LEU A 73 -7.99 2.87 -8.21
CA LEU A 73 -6.62 2.39 -8.40
C LEU A 73 -5.74 3.57 -8.81
N GLN A 74 -4.79 3.96 -7.96
CA GLN A 74 -4.00 5.18 -8.14
C GLN A 74 -2.93 5.05 -9.22
N PHE A 75 -2.45 3.84 -9.51
CA PHE A 75 -1.35 3.63 -10.45
C PHE A 75 -1.69 2.56 -11.49
N ALA A 76 -1.30 2.82 -12.74
CA ALA A 76 -1.23 1.77 -13.75
C ALA A 76 -0.01 0.88 -13.49
N GLY A 77 -0.12 -0.41 -13.80
CA GLY A 77 1.00 -1.34 -13.66
C GLY A 77 0.58 -2.79 -13.59
N LYS A 78 1.56 -3.64 -13.26
CA LYS A 78 1.36 -5.06 -13.01
C LYS A 78 1.09 -5.29 -11.53
N TYR A 79 0.08 -6.08 -11.22
CA TYR A 79 -0.38 -6.34 -9.87
C TYR A 79 -0.45 -7.84 -9.63
N LEU A 80 0.13 -8.31 -8.53
CA LEU A 80 -0.12 -9.64 -8.01
C LEU A 80 -1.48 -9.64 -7.30
N VAL A 81 -2.38 -10.51 -7.74
CA VAL A 81 -3.67 -10.76 -7.07
C VAL A 81 -3.42 -11.63 -5.83
N GLN A 82 -3.22 -10.99 -4.68
CA GLN A 82 -3.09 -11.71 -3.41
C GLN A 82 -4.49 -11.98 -2.83
N SER A 83 -5.02 -13.14 -3.21
CA SER A 83 -6.33 -13.66 -2.85
C SER A 83 -6.26 -15.20 -2.70
N ASN A 84 -7.23 -15.81 -2.03
CA ASN A 84 -7.36 -17.28 -2.02
C ASN A 84 -8.21 -17.77 -3.19
N THR A 85 -9.10 -16.92 -3.68
CA THR A 85 -10.08 -17.19 -4.74
C THR A 85 -9.97 -16.17 -5.87
N ASN A 86 -10.52 -16.52 -7.02
CA ASN A 86 -10.55 -15.64 -8.18
C ASN A 86 -11.33 -14.35 -7.85
N ILE A 87 -10.80 -13.21 -8.27
CA ILE A 87 -11.44 -11.92 -8.07
C ILE A 87 -12.19 -11.50 -9.33
N LYS A 88 -13.21 -10.64 -9.18
CA LYS A 88 -13.91 -10.05 -10.33
C LYS A 88 -13.81 -8.53 -10.27
N LEU A 89 -13.19 -7.94 -11.30
CA LEU A 89 -13.03 -6.50 -11.48
C LEU A 89 -13.67 -6.07 -12.79
N ASN A 90 -14.59 -5.09 -12.77
CA ASN A 90 -15.31 -4.60 -13.95
C ASN A 90 -15.92 -5.73 -14.80
N ASN A 91 -16.58 -6.67 -14.14
CA ASN A 91 -17.14 -7.90 -14.72
C ASN A 91 -16.15 -8.92 -15.32
N LYS A 92 -14.84 -8.67 -15.25
CA LYS A 92 -13.81 -9.63 -15.68
C LYS A 92 -13.25 -10.40 -14.49
N ILE A 93 -13.11 -11.72 -14.67
CA ILE A 93 -12.55 -12.63 -13.66
C ILE A 93 -11.04 -12.69 -13.83
N TYR A 94 -10.31 -12.58 -12.72
CA TYR A 94 -8.87 -12.71 -12.65
C TYR A 94 -8.49 -13.85 -11.68
N PRO A 95 -7.61 -14.77 -12.09
CA PRO A 95 -7.22 -15.86 -11.20
C PRO A 95 -6.45 -15.38 -9.97
N ALA A 96 -6.69 -16.02 -8.84
CA ALA A 96 -5.92 -15.77 -7.63
C ALA A 96 -4.42 -16.05 -7.86
N LYS A 97 -3.55 -15.35 -7.14
CA LYS A 97 -2.09 -15.56 -7.15
C LYS A 97 -1.43 -15.37 -8.52
N THR A 98 -2.08 -14.64 -9.42
CA THR A 98 -1.53 -14.30 -10.74
C THR A 98 -1.19 -12.82 -10.84
N VAL A 99 -0.31 -12.51 -11.79
CA VAL A 99 0.04 -11.12 -12.12
C VAL A 99 -0.84 -10.64 -13.26
N ILE A 100 -1.52 -9.52 -13.06
CA ILE A 100 -2.44 -8.90 -14.01
C ILE A 100 -2.04 -7.46 -14.28
N GLU A 101 -2.32 -6.95 -15.47
CA GLU A 101 -2.04 -5.56 -15.82
C GLU A 101 -3.32 -4.72 -15.71
N LEU A 102 -3.23 -3.62 -14.97
CA LEU A 102 -4.34 -2.71 -14.71
C LEU A 102 -3.94 -1.27 -15.04
N LYS A 103 -4.92 -0.47 -15.45
CA LYS A 103 -4.76 0.96 -15.70
C LYS A 103 -5.13 1.75 -14.45
N LYS A 104 -4.60 2.95 -14.28
CA LYS A 104 -5.10 3.91 -13.27
C LYS A 104 -6.57 4.18 -13.55
N GLY A 105 -7.41 4.21 -12.52
CA GLY A 105 -8.82 4.54 -12.66
C GLY A 105 -9.73 3.86 -11.64
N VAL A 106 -11.03 4.03 -11.84
CA VAL A 106 -12.07 3.49 -10.96
C VAL A 106 -12.40 2.06 -11.38
N TYR A 107 -12.45 1.17 -10.39
CA TYR A 107 -12.81 -0.24 -10.57
C TYR A 107 -13.97 -0.61 -9.68
N TYR A 108 -14.83 -1.47 -10.20
CA TYR A 108 -15.88 -2.15 -9.45
C TYR A 108 -15.44 -3.58 -9.16
N SER A 109 -15.35 -3.91 -7.88
CA SER A 109 -15.00 -5.23 -7.37
C SER A 109 -16.25 -5.99 -6.92
N LEU A 110 -16.31 -7.25 -7.33
CA LEU A 110 -17.24 -8.27 -6.83
C LEU A 110 -16.38 -9.42 -6.28
N SER A 111 -16.15 -9.44 -4.97
CA SER A 111 -15.34 -10.49 -4.33
C SER A 111 -16.04 -11.03 -3.10
N ASN A 112 -15.88 -12.32 -2.83
CA ASN A 112 -16.44 -12.94 -1.62
C ASN A 112 -15.50 -12.81 -0.41
N GLU A 113 -14.25 -12.40 -0.64
CA GLU A 113 -13.23 -12.18 0.40
C GLU A 113 -12.46 -10.88 0.19
N ASN A 114 -11.78 -10.42 1.24
CA ASN A 114 -10.84 -9.32 1.13
C ASN A 114 -9.62 -9.81 0.34
N TYR A 115 -9.09 -8.97 -0.54
CA TYR A 115 -7.88 -9.28 -1.29
C TYR A 115 -7.02 -8.04 -1.46
N ARG A 116 -5.75 -8.24 -1.82
CA ARG A 116 -4.84 -7.16 -2.18
C ARG A 116 -4.41 -7.26 -3.62
N LEU A 117 -4.22 -6.09 -4.23
CA LEU A 117 -3.54 -5.95 -5.52
C LEU A 117 -2.15 -5.41 -5.24
N ASN A 118 -1.13 -6.26 -5.13
CA ASN A 118 0.22 -5.80 -4.81
C ASN A 118 0.92 -5.33 -6.09
N LEU A 119 1.30 -4.06 -6.16
CA LEU A 119 2.08 -3.54 -7.29
C LEU A 119 3.41 -4.30 -7.38
N THR A 120 3.69 -4.89 -8.53
CA THR A 120 4.90 -5.68 -8.75
C THR A 120 5.99 -4.84 -9.40
N GLN A 121 7.24 -5.16 -9.07
CA GLN A 121 8.42 -4.67 -9.76
C GLN A 121 9.02 -5.82 -10.58
N ASN A 122 9.36 -5.55 -11.84
CA ASN A 122 9.96 -6.56 -12.71
C ASN A 122 11.49 -6.54 -12.56
N ASN A 123 12.12 -7.71 -12.71
CA ASN A 123 13.57 -7.85 -12.92
C ASN A 123 14.48 -7.32 -11.81
N ILE A 124 14.05 -7.40 -10.55
CA ILE A 124 14.90 -7.04 -9.40
C ILE A 124 15.33 -8.31 -8.67
N ARG A 125 16.64 -8.51 -8.54
CA ARG A 125 17.21 -9.55 -7.69
C ARG A 125 17.38 -9.00 -6.28
N LEU A 126 16.58 -9.49 -5.34
CA LEU A 126 16.59 -9.04 -3.95
C LEU A 126 17.36 -10.01 -3.06
N ASP A 127 18.20 -9.46 -2.17
CA ASP A 127 18.96 -10.25 -1.20
C ASP A 127 18.03 -10.74 -0.08
N LYS A 128 17.91 -12.08 0.06
CA LYS A 128 17.02 -12.77 1.01
C LYS A 128 17.16 -12.29 2.44
N LYS A 129 18.32 -11.77 2.84
CA LYS A 129 18.52 -11.23 4.20
C LYS A 129 17.59 -10.08 4.56
N PHE A 130 17.06 -9.37 3.55
CA PHE A 130 16.11 -8.28 3.74
C PHE A 130 14.67 -8.69 3.42
N GLN A 131 14.34 -9.99 3.42
CA GLN A 131 12.96 -10.43 3.12
C GLN A 131 11.94 -9.96 4.17
N ALA A 132 12.36 -9.73 5.41
CA ALA A 132 11.50 -9.21 6.48
C ALA A 132 11.68 -7.70 6.66
N ASP A 133 10.68 -7.06 7.27
CA ASP A 133 10.83 -5.69 7.72
C ASP A 133 11.88 -5.62 8.83
N ASN A 134 12.91 -4.82 8.58
CA ASN A 134 14.06 -4.66 9.45
C ASN A 134 14.29 -3.18 9.78
N TRP A 135 13.24 -2.36 9.87
CA TRP A 135 13.41 -0.93 10.15
C TRP A 135 14.17 -0.67 11.45
N ARG A 136 14.08 -1.59 12.43
CA ARG A 136 14.84 -1.52 13.69
C ARG A 136 16.36 -1.57 13.47
N ALA A 137 16.82 -2.23 12.42
CA ALA A 137 18.25 -2.26 12.07
C ALA A 137 18.75 -0.92 11.51
N MET A 138 17.86 0.03 11.19
CA MET A 138 18.24 1.39 10.78
C MET A 138 18.49 2.34 11.97
N LEU A 139 18.28 1.87 13.20
CA LEU A 139 18.55 2.63 14.43
C LEU A 139 19.99 2.45 14.96
N LEU A 140 20.75 1.52 14.39
CA LEU A 140 22.10 1.11 14.80
C LEU A 140 23.08 1.37 13.65
#